data_AF-A0A849U5L2-F1
#
_entry.id   AF-A0A849U5L2-F1
#
_cell.length_a   1.000
_cell.length_b   1.000
_cell.length_c   1.000
_cell.angle_alpha   90.00
_cell.angle_beta   90.00
_cell.angle_gamma   90.00
#
_symmetry.space_group_name_H-M   'P 1'
#
loop_
_entity.id
_entity.type
_entity.pdbx_description
1 polymer ?
#
loop_
_entity_poly.entity_id
_entity_poly.type
_entity_poly.pdbx_seq_one_letter_code
_entity_poly.pdbx_strand_id
1 'polypeptide(L)'
;MSSSTSGISINDIELEKQYRPRRDRPWRHLFFHSILQKHSYLWFFLDFSLDTLLPSATLSYESYLSNHFKEGSAGWSLFERYFSDWAMLAKELTPHVIVALYPHMSLKDGAPPVIRPEIVDIHTRMLSLCRANNIVCVDLSTSLTTFDDSRAVRVTAFDNHPSAEAHRVMAEALSEVVGAGELRAIAHRSDPKQLLISIAHPSTHARTLPRHP
;
A
#
# COMPACT_ATOMS: atom_id res chain seq x y z
N MET A 1 -28.61 -4.50 19.85
CA MET A 1 -27.55 -5.07 18.99
C MET A 1 -26.68 -3.93 18.51
N SER A 2 -25.52 -3.67 19.12
CA SER A 2 -24.57 -2.69 18.60
C SER A 2 -23.76 -3.35 17.49
N SER A 3 -24.01 -2.99 16.23
CA SER A 3 -23.07 -3.32 15.17
C SER A 3 -21.79 -2.55 15.45
N SER A 4 -20.69 -3.25 15.75
CA SER A 4 -19.39 -2.61 15.76
C SER A 4 -19.08 -2.23 14.32
N THR A 5 -19.23 -0.95 13.99
CA THR A 5 -18.71 -0.38 12.76
C THR A 5 -17.19 -0.35 12.88
N SER A 6 -16.54 -1.48 12.59
CA SER A 6 -15.11 -1.47 12.31
C SER A 6 -14.90 -0.54 11.12
N GLY A 7 -14.40 0.67 11.38
CA GLY A 7 -14.14 1.65 10.33
C GLY A 7 -13.29 1.00 9.24
N ILE A 8 -13.84 0.94 8.02
CA ILE A 8 -13.14 0.40 6.87
C ILE A 8 -12.07 1.44 6.50
N SER A 9 -10.81 1.08 6.73
CA SER A 9 -9.68 1.85 6.27
C SER A 9 -9.28 1.32 4.90
N ILE A 10 -9.45 2.14 3.86
CA ILE A 10 -8.99 1.83 2.50
C ILE A 10 -7.52 2.19 2.40
N ASN A 11 -6.71 1.33 2.99
CA ASN A 11 -5.26 1.43 2.99
C ASN A 11 -4.62 0.44 2.02
N ASP A 12 -5.37 -0.60 1.63
CA ASP A 12 -4.94 -1.69 0.76
C ASP A 12 -6.13 -2.16 -0.07
N ILE A 13 -5.86 -2.79 -1.22
CA ILE A 13 -6.90 -3.42 -2.06
C ILE A 13 -7.48 -4.68 -1.39
N GLU A 14 -6.68 -5.30 -0.53
CA GLU A 14 -7.10 -6.43 0.28
C GLU A 14 -7.96 -6.00 1.48
N LEU A 15 -9.28 -6.09 1.32
CA LEU A 15 -10.22 -5.88 2.42
C LEU A 15 -10.10 -6.98 3.50
N GLU A 16 -9.72 -8.20 3.10
CA GLU A 16 -9.51 -9.35 3.97
C GLU A 16 -8.13 -9.97 3.72
N LYS A 17 -7.31 -10.08 4.77
CA LYS A 17 -5.93 -10.62 4.67
C LYS A 17 -5.84 -12.15 4.82
N GLN A 18 -6.97 -12.83 5.01
CA GLN A 18 -6.99 -14.26 5.29
C GLN A 18 -6.60 -15.14 4.09
N TYR A 19 -6.78 -14.62 2.86
CA TYR A 19 -6.43 -15.31 1.62
C TYR A 19 -5.00 -15.03 1.15
N ARG A 20 -4.26 -14.14 1.84
CA ARG A 20 -2.88 -13.81 1.49
C ARG A 20 -2.02 -15.08 1.56
N PRO A 21 -1.25 -15.42 0.50
CA PRO A 21 -0.37 -16.57 0.52
C PRO A 21 0.57 -16.49 1.72
N ARG A 22 0.50 -17.49 2.59
CA ARG A 22 1.46 -17.63 3.68
C ARG A 22 2.70 -18.27 3.12
N ARG A 23 3.86 -17.65 3.33
CA ARG A 23 5.16 -18.29 3.08
C ARG A 23 5.40 -19.34 4.15
N ASP A 24 4.62 -20.41 4.14
CA ASP A 24 4.74 -21.40 5.18
C ASP A 24 5.97 -22.28 4.94
N ARG A 25 6.75 -22.55 5.99
CA ARG A 25 7.99 -23.34 5.91
C ARG A 25 8.04 -24.32 7.08
N PRO A 26 8.51 -25.56 6.87
CA PRO A 26 8.53 -26.58 7.92
C PRO A 26 9.22 -26.12 9.22
N TRP A 27 10.34 -25.38 9.12
CA TRP A 27 11.07 -24.91 10.30
C TRP A 27 10.35 -23.80 11.07
N ARG A 28 9.39 -23.10 10.47
CA ARG A 28 8.58 -22.07 11.14
C ARG A 28 7.59 -22.65 12.14
N HIS A 29 7.31 -23.95 12.03
CA HIS A 29 6.47 -24.71 12.97
C HIS A 29 7.22 -25.24 14.19
N LEU A 30 8.55 -25.11 14.22
CA LEU A 30 9.34 -25.52 15.38
C LEU A 30 9.08 -24.58 16.56
N PHE A 31 8.92 -25.13 17.77
CA PHE A 31 8.50 -24.37 18.96
C PHE A 31 9.43 -23.19 19.32
N PHE A 32 10.69 -23.25 18.91
CA PHE A 32 11.66 -22.18 19.14
C PHE A 32 11.68 -21.12 18.04
N HIS A 33 11.01 -21.32 16.88
CA HIS A 33 11.04 -20.37 15.77
C HIS A 33 10.56 -18.98 16.21
N SER A 34 9.43 -18.89 16.90
CA SER A 34 8.90 -17.61 17.39
C SER A 34 9.81 -16.92 18.40
N ILE A 35 10.52 -17.71 19.22
CA ILE A 35 11.48 -17.19 20.21
C ILE A 35 12.71 -16.64 19.49
N LEU A 36 13.30 -17.41 18.58
CA LEU A 36 14.46 -17.00 17.80
C LEU A 36 14.15 -15.82 16.89
N GLN A 37 12.98 -15.79 16.26
CA GLN A 37 12.54 -14.66 15.42
C GLN A 37 12.45 -13.36 16.21
N LYS A 38 12.01 -13.43 17.48
CA LYS A 38 11.88 -12.26 18.34
C LYS A 38 13.21 -11.80 18.96
N HIS A 39 14.11 -12.74 19.26
CA HIS A 39 15.29 -12.47 20.10
C HIS A 39 16.64 -12.67 19.42
N SER A 40 16.69 -13.23 18.21
CA SER A 40 17.92 -13.48 17.46
C SER A 40 17.86 -12.81 16.09
N TYR A 41 18.58 -11.69 15.96
CA TYR A 41 18.72 -11.00 14.68
C TYR A 41 19.35 -11.91 13.61
N LEU A 42 20.30 -12.75 14.00
CA LEU A 42 20.90 -13.75 13.10
C LEU A 42 19.84 -14.71 12.56
N TRP A 43 18.94 -15.20 13.42
CA TRP A 43 17.85 -16.08 12.97
C TRP A 43 16.89 -15.38 12.03
N PHE A 44 16.49 -14.13 12.35
CA PHE A 44 15.66 -13.32 11.47
C PHE A 44 16.30 -13.17 10.08
N PHE A 45 17.60 -12.83 10.03
CA PHE A 45 18.36 -12.70 8.80
C PHE A 45 18.39 -14.02 8.01
N LEU A 46 18.72 -15.13 8.66
CA LEU A 46 18.78 -16.45 8.02
C LEU A 46 17.41 -16.88 7.48
N ASP A 47 16.34 -16.73 8.27
CA ASP A 47 14.98 -17.05 7.84
C ASP A 47 14.56 -16.22 6.63
N PHE A 48 14.84 -14.91 6.62
CA PHE A 48 14.57 -14.03 5.48
C PHE A 48 15.39 -14.40 4.23
N SER A 49 16.69 -14.63 4.39
CA SER A 49 17.57 -15.02 3.28
C SER A 49 17.15 -16.35 2.67
N LEU A 50 16.82 -17.35 3.50
CA LEU A 50 16.30 -18.63 3.04
C LEU A 50 14.97 -18.47 2.31
N ASP A 51 14.07 -17.60 2.80
CA ASP A 51 12.80 -17.36 2.13
C ASP A 51 12.94 -16.70 0.75
N THR A 52 14.03 -15.94 0.57
CA THR A 52 14.36 -15.29 -0.70
C THR A 52 15.05 -16.24 -1.67
N LEU A 53 15.90 -17.14 -1.16
CA LEU A 53 16.70 -18.06 -1.99
C LEU A 53 15.97 -19.35 -2.36
N LEU A 54 15.10 -19.86 -1.48
CA LEU A 54 14.39 -21.10 -1.72
C LEU A 54 13.09 -20.82 -2.47
N PRO A 55 12.73 -21.63 -3.49
CA PRO A 55 11.48 -21.46 -4.20
C PRO A 55 10.32 -21.45 -3.21
N SER A 56 9.41 -20.49 -3.40
CA SER A 56 8.18 -20.43 -2.62
C SER A 56 7.32 -21.63 -2.99
N ALA A 57 6.85 -22.38 -1.99
CA ALA A 57 5.88 -23.45 -2.21
C ALA A 57 4.49 -22.90 -2.58
N THR A 58 4.27 -21.60 -2.36
CA THR A 58 3.01 -20.91 -2.63
C THR A 58 3.18 -19.85 -3.72
N LEU A 59 2.05 -19.40 -4.29
CA LEU A 59 2.01 -18.24 -5.17
C LEU A 59 2.72 -17.04 -4.55
N SER A 60 3.37 -16.23 -5.39
CA SER A 60 3.89 -14.93 -4.96
C SER A 60 2.74 -14.01 -4.56
N TYR A 61 3.06 -12.98 -3.78
CA TYR A 61 2.06 -11.99 -3.37
C TYR A 61 1.48 -11.26 -4.58
N GLU A 62 2.34 -10.93 -5.53
CA GLU A 62 1.99 -10.30 -6.80
C GLU A 62 1.04 -11.18 -7.61
N SER A 63 1.37 -12.46 -7.82
CA SER A 63 0.48 -13.38 -8.54
C SER A 63 -0.86 -13.56 -7.83
N TYR A 64 -0.86 -13.57 -6.49
CA TYR A 64 -2.10 -13.59 -5.73
C TYR A 64 -2.96 -12.36 -6.00
N LEU A 65 -2.38 -11.15 -5.97
CA LEU A 65 -3.10 -9.91 -6.26
C LEU A 65 -3.65 -9.91 -7.68
N SER A 66 -2.82 -10.22 -8.68
CA SER A 66 -3.24 -10.26 -10.09
C SER A 66 -4.38 -11.24 -10.33
N ASN A 67 -4.37 -12.39 -9.65
CA ASN A 67 -5.41 -13.41 -9.81
C ASN A 67 -6.72 -13.05 -9.10
N HIS A 68 -6.67 -12.55 -7.87
CA HIS A 68 -7.86 -12.29 -7.05
C HIS A 68 -8.50 -10.92 -7.32
N PHE A 69 -7.74 -9.98 -7.87
CA PHE A 69 -8.17 -8.62 -8.15
C PHE A 69 -8.07 -8.27 -9.63
N LYS A 70 -8.11 -9.24 -10.54
CA LYS A 70 -8.28 -8.98 -11.99
C LYS A 70 -9.61 -8.28 -12.26
N GLU A 71 -9.72 -7.61 -13.40
CA GLU A 71 -10.96 -6.94 -13.79
C GLU A 71 -12.13 -7.93 -13.85
N GLY A 72 -13.29 -7.52 -13.33
CA GLY A 72 -14.49 -8.37 -13.21
C GLY A 72 -14.40 -9.51 -12.18
N SER A 73 -13.29 -9.67 -11.45
CA SER A 73 -13.23 -10.62 -10.33
C SER A 73 -14.11 -10.16 -9.16
N ALA A 74 -14.58 -11.10 -8.36
CA ALA A 74 -15.36 -10.79 -7.16
C ALA A 74 -14.57 -9.89 -6.18
N GLY A 75 -13.26 -10.13 -6.02
CA GLY A 75 -12.40 -9.31 -5.17
C GLY A 75 -12.30 -7.87 -5.67
N TRP A 76 -12.09 -7.67 -6.98
CA TRP A 76 -12.06 -6.34 -7.58
C TRP A 76 -13.40 -5.61 -7.47
N SER A 77 -14.52 -6.25 -7.85
CA SER A 77 -15.85 -5.62 -7.79
C SER A 77 -16.28 -5.26 -6.36
N LEU A 78 -15.86 -6.05 -5.37
CA LEU A 78 -16.10 -5.74 -3.97
C LEU A 78 -15.29 -4.52 -3.54
N PHE A 79 -13.99 -4.51 -3.84
CA PHE A 79 -13.12 -3.37 -3.56
C PHE A 79 -13.61 -2.08 -4.22
N GLU A 80 -13.96 -2.13 -5.51
CA GLU A 80 -14.45 -0.99 -6.28
C GLU A 80 -15.69 -0.34 -5.65
N ARG A 81 -16.62 -1.18 -5.16
CA ARG A 81 -17.80 -0.71 -4.44
C ARG A 81 -17.42 0.01 -3.14
N TYR A 82 -16.62 -0.63 -2.30
CA TYR A 82 -16.18 -0.02 -1.03
C TYR A 82 -15.39 1.26 -1.24
N PHE A 83 -14.52 1.30 -2.27
CA PHE A 83 -13.79 2.49 -2.64
C PHE A 83 -14.74 3.63 -3.04
N SER A 84 -15.75 3.34 -3.85
CA SER A 84 -16.72 4.34 -4.29
C SER A 84 -17.59 4.85 -3.14
N ASP A 85 -18.01 3.96 -2.24
CA ASP A 85 -18.76 4.32 -1.02
C ASP A 85 -17.90 5.20 -0.09
N TRP A 86 -16.66 4.82 0.15
CA TRP A 86 -15.70 5.62 0.92
C TRP A 86 -15.45 6.98 0.27
N ALA A 87 -15.24 7.01 -1.05
CA ALA A 87 -15.00 8.24 -1.80
C ALA A 87 -16.18 9.22 -1.67
N MET A 88 -17.41 8.72 -1.72
CA MET A 88 -18.61 9.50 -1.51
C MET A 88 -18.64 10.11 -0.10
N LEU A 89 -18.49 9.27 0.93
CA LEU A 89 -18.50 9.71 2.34
C LEU A 89 -17.37 10.70 2.65
N ALA A 90 -16.16 10.47 2.12
CA ALA A 90 -15.03 11.38 2.31
C ALA A 90 -15.32 12.76 1.69
N LYS A 91 -15.98 12.81 0.53
CA LYS A 91 -16.36 14.06 -0.15
C LYS A 91 -17.48 14.81 0.56
N GLU A 92 -18.35 14.13 1.31
CA GLU A 92 -19.33 14.78 2.18
C GLU A 92 -18.66 15.56 3.32
N LEU A 93 -17.51 15.08 3.81
CA LEU A 93 -16.72 15.74 4.85
C LEU A 93 -15.90 16.91 4.31
N THR A 94 -15.24 16.73 3.16
CA THR A 94 -14.52 17.81 2.48
C THR A 94 -14.51 17.61 0.96
N PRO A 95 -14.71 18.66 0.15
CA PRO A 95 -14.62 18.54 -1.31
C PRO A 95 -13.19 18.25 -1.80
N HIS A 96 -12.18 18.36 -0.93
CA HIS A 96 -10.78 18.20 -1.29
C HIS A 96 -10.23 16.88 -0.73
N VAL A 97 -10.56 15.78 -1.41
CA VAL A 97 -10.01 14.45 -1.11
C VAL A 97 -8.87 14.15 -2.07
N ILE A 98 -7.70 13.83 -1.50
CA ILE A 98 -6.50 13.43 -2.25
C ILE A 98 -6.17 11.99 -1.88
N VAL A 99 -5.90 11.16 -2.89
CA VAL A 99 -5.35 9.80 -2.74
C VAL A 99 -3.91 9.79 -3.24
N ALA A 100 -2.99 9.40 -2.38
CA ALA A 100 -1.60 9.14 -2.75
C ALA A 100 -1.46 7.66 -3.14
N LEU A 101 -1.15 7.37 -4.41
CA LEU A 101 -1.01 6.00 -4.90
C LEU A 101 0.46 5.60 -4.92
N TYR A 102 0.88 4.83 -3.91
CA TYR A 102 2.22 4.26 -3.84
C TYR A 102 2.30 2.98 -4.69
N PRO A 103 3.14 2.92 -5.73
CA PRO A 103 3.22 1.74 -6.58
C PRO A 103 4.05 0.65 -5.88
N HIS A 104 3.72 -0.61 -6.16
CA HIS A 104 4.54 -1.72 -5.70
C HIS A 104 5.61 -2.04 -6.77
N MET A 105 6.86 -1.76 -6.41
CA MET A 105 7.97 -1.67 -7.35
C MET A 105 8.85 -2.91 -7.38
N SER A 106 9.50 -3.12 -8.52
CA SER A 106 10.67 -3.98 -8.65
C SER A 106 11.90 -3.17 -8.27
N LEU A 107 12.63 -3.65 -7.26
CA LEU A 107 13.85 -3.02 -6.77
C LEU A 107 15.03 -3.93 -7.15
N LYS A 108 15.66 -3.62 -8.29
CA LYS A 108 16.86 -4.30 -8.79
C LYS A 108 18.07 -3.41 -8.58
N ASP A 109 19.13 -3.98 -8.00
CA ASP A 109 20.37 -3.25 -7.72
C ASP A 109 20.95 -2.62 -8.99
N GLY A 110 21.27 -1.33 -8.91
CA GLY A 110 21.86 -0.57 -10.01
C GLY A 110 20.88 -0.29 -11.17
N ALA A 111 19.58 -0.44 -10.96
CA ALA A 111 18.56 -0.06 -11.93
C ALA A 111 17.53 0.89 -11.28
N PRO A 112 16.93 1.80 -12.07
CA PRO A 112 15.83 2.63 -11.61
C PRO A 112 14.64 1.78 -11.16
N PRO A 113 13.85 2.27 -10.19
CA PRO A 113 12.65 1.57 -9.77
C PRO A 113 11.60 1.58 -10.88
N VAL A 114 10.98 0.42 -11.10
CA VAL A 114 9.88 0.24 -12.06
C VAL A 114 8.71 -0.45 -11.38
N ILE A 115 7.48 -0.13 -11.78
CA ILE A 115 6.30 -0.87 -11.30
C ILE A 115 6.43 -2.34 -11.69
N ARG A 116 6.08 -3.25 -10.79
CA ARG A 116 6.12 -4.69 -11.11
C ARG A 116 5.13 -5.02 -12.22
N PRO A 117 5.56 -5.70 -13.31
CA PRO A 117 4.69 -6.00 -14.44
C PRO A 117 3.42 -6.76 -14.06
N GLU A 118 3.48 -7.63 -13.06
CA GLU A 118 2.36 -8.47 -12.64
C GLU A 118 1.16 -7.66 -12.13
N ILE A 119 1.40 -6.46 -11.61
CA ILE A 119 0.39 -5.64 -10.93
C ILE A 119 0.19 -4.26 -11.57
N VAL A 120 0.84 -3.99 -12.71
CA VAL A 120 0.70 -2.72 -13.44
C VAL A 120 -0.77 -2.45 -13.81
N ASP A 121 -1.52 -3.49 -14.12
CA ASP A 121 -2.95 -3.40 -14.45
C ASP A 121 -3.79 -3.00 -13.24
N ILE A 122 -3.41 -3.43 -12.02
CA ILE A 122 -4.08 -3.01 -10.79
C ILE A 122 -3.81 -1.53 -10.54
N HIS A 123 -2.56 -1.09 -10.67
CA HIS A 123 -2.17 0.33 -10.53
C HIS A 123 -2.95 1.23 -11.49
N THR A 124 -3.02 0.85 -12.77
CA THR A 124 -3.74 1.59 -13.81
C THR A 124 -5.25 1.67 -13.53
N ARG A 125 -5.84 0.58 -13.02
CA ARG A 125 -7.25 0.56 -12.65
C ARG A 125 -7.53 1.41 -11.41
N MET A 126 -6.63 1.46 -10.43
CA MET A 126 -6.75 2.37 -9.30
C MET A 126 -6.78 3.84 -9.72
N LEU A 127 -5.91 4.24 -10.65
CA LEU A 127 -5.93 5.60 -11.22
C LEU A 127 -7.26 5.90 -11.92
N SER A 128 -7.75 4.94 -12.72
CA SER A 128 -9.04 5.05 -13.41
C SER A 128 -10.21 5.16 -12.41
N LEU A 129 -10.18 4.39 -11.33
CA LEU A 129 -11.22 4.40 -10.30
C LEU A 129 -11.24 5.72 -9.51
N CYS A 130 -10.08 6.29 -9.19
CA CYS A 130 -10.01 7.62 -8.60
C CYS A 130 -10.61 8.69 -9.52
N ARG A 131 -10.28 8.63 -10.83
CA ARG A 131 -10.85 9.53 -11.84
C ARG A 131 -12.36 9.40 -11.94
N ALA A 132 -12.88 8.17 -12.00
CA ALA A 132 -14.33 7.91 -12.05
C ALA A 132 -15.06 8.47 -10.82
N ASN A 133 -14.40 8.47 -9.66
CA ASN A 133 -14.92 9.03 -8.42
C ASN A 133 -14.66 10.53 -8.24
N ASN A 134 -14.09 11.22 -9.23
CA ASN A 134 -13.68 12.63 -9.15
C ASN A 134 -12.77 12.91 -7.94
N ILE A 135 -11.85 11.99 -7.64
CA ILE A 135 -10.83 12.14 -6.61
C ILE A 135 -9.50 12.51 -7.27
N VAL A 136 -8.79 13.45 -6.66
CA VAL A 136 -7.41 13.78 -7.07
C VAL A 136 -6.51 12.62 -6.64
N CYS A 137 -5.94 11.92 -7.62
CA CYS A 137 -5.00 10.84 -7.38
C CYS A 137 -3.59 11.29 -7.75
N VAL A 138 -2.66 11.24 -6.79
CA VAL A 138 -1.25 11.52 -6.99
C VAL A 138 -0.54 10.20 -7.24
N ASP A 139 -0.12 9.97 -8.49
CA ASP A 139 0.68 8.80 -8.84
C ASP A 139 2.14 9.01 -8.42
N LEU A 140 2.54 8.32 -7.36
CA LEU A 140 3.90 8.45 -6.81
C LEU A 140 4.95 7.69 -7.64
N SER A 141 4.54 6.89 -8.64
CA SER A 141 5.48 6.17 -9.49
C SER A 141 6.38 7.11 -10.28
N THR A 142 5.84 8.19 -10.83
CA THR A 142 6.62 9.17 -11.59
C THR A 142 7.69 9.81 -10.71
N SER A 143 7.33 10.27 -9.51
CA SER A 143 8.28 10.90 -8.58
C SER A 143 9.37 9.93 -8.15
N LEU A 144 9.04 8.67 -7.90
CA LEU A 144 10.00 7.69 -7.44
C LEU A 144 10.86 7.11 -8.57
N THR A 145 10.48 7.25 -9.84
CA THR A 145 11.35 6.89 -10.98
C THR A 145 12.55 7.83 -11.17
N THR A 146 12.62 8.92 -10.41
CA THR A 146 13.77 9.85 -10.40
C THR A 146 15.01 9.28 -9.72
N PHE A 147 14.87 8.19 -8.95
CA PHE A 147 16.00 7.51 -8.34
C PHE A 147 16.74 6.66 -9.38
N ASP A 148 18.04 6.90 -9.57
CA ASP A 148 18.89 6.10 -10.47
C ASP A 148 19.03 4.64 -9.99
N ASP A 149 18.96 4.44 -8.67
CA ASP A 149 19.08 3.14 -8.03
C ASP A 149 17.91 2.88 -7.10
N SER A 150 17.15 1.83 -7.41
CA SER A 150 16.00 1.38 -6.63
C SER A 150 16.33 1.05 -5.16
N ARG A 151 17.60 0.80 -4.81
CA ARG A 151 18.03 0.64 -3.41
C ARG A 151 17.81 1.91 -2.59
N ALA A 152 17.91 3.08 -3.20
CA ALA A 152 17.69 4.35 -2.51
C ALA A 152 16.21 4.60 -2.18
N VAL A 153 15.28 3.85 -2.78
CA VAL A 153 13.85 3.97 -2.52
C VAL A 153 13.45 3.37 -1.17
N ARG A 154 14.20 2.38 -0.65
CA ARG A 154 13.83 1.61 0.56
C ARG A 154 14.77 1.88 1.74
N VAL A 155 14.30 1.67 2.97
CA VAL A 155 15.14 1.86 4.18
C VAL A 155 16.33 0.88 4.18
N THR A 156 16.06 -0.41 3.98
CA THR A 156 17.10 -1.45 3.91
C THR A 156 16.68 -2.57 2.95
N ALA A 157 17.58 -3.52 2.65
CA ALA A 157 17.22 -4.70 1.84
C ALA A 157 16.15 -5.61 2.48
N PHE A 158 15.93 -5.49 3.80
CA PHE A 158 14.98 -6.28 4.59
C PHE A 158 13.70 -5.53 4.94
N ASP A 159 13.67 -4.23 4.63
CA ASP A 159 12.57 -3.34 4.93
C ASP A 159 12.08 -2.67 3.65
N ASN A 160 10.92 -3.10 3.17
CA ASN A 160 10.31 -2.57 1.96
C ASN A 160 9.63 -1.20 2.19
N HIS A 161 9.69 -0.62 3.39
CA HIS A 161 9.20 0.74 3.58
C HIS A 161 10.08 1.74 2.82
N PRO A 162 9.51 2.88 2.39
CA PRO A 162 10.26 3.93 1.74
C PRO A 162 11.39 4.46 2.63
N SER A 163 12.54 4.78 2.03
CA SER A 163 13.63 5.47 2.72
C SER A 163 13.19 6.88 3.13
N ALA A 164 13.95 7.54 4.02
CA ALA A 164 13.70 8.94 4.37
C ALA A 164 13.71 9.86 3.13
N GLU A 165 14.61 9.59 2.19
CA GLU A 165 14.71 10.36 0.94
C GLU A 165 13.53 10.08 0.01
N ALA A 166 13.09 8.82 -0.11
CA ALA A 166 11.87 8.50 -0.85
C ALA A 166 10.64 9.19 -0.21
N HIS A 167 10.56 9.23 1.12
CA HIS A 167 9.52 9.98 1.83
C HIS A 167 9.57 11.47 1.52
N ARG A 168 10.75 12.09 1.46
CA ARG A 168 10.92 13.49 1.05
C ARG A 168 10.35 13.73 -0.35
N VAL A 169 10.75 12.91 -1.33
CA VAL A 169 10.30 13.01 -2.73
C VAL A 169 8.78 12.82 -2.86
N MET A 170 8.19 11.86 -2.13
CA MET A 170 6.73 11.67 -2.12
C MET A 170 6.01 12.85 -1.47
N ALA A 171 6.54 13.41 -0.38
CA ALA A 171 5.96 14.55 0.30
C ALA A 171 5.99 15.81 -0.59
N GLU A 172 7.07 16.03 -1.35
CA GLU A 172 7.17 17.11 -2.32
C GLU A 172 6.12 16.98 -3.43
N ALA A 173 5.97 15.79 -4.02
CA ALA A 173 4.94 15.52 -5.02
C ALA A 173 3.51 15.79 -4.47
N LEU A 174 3.25 15.43 -3.22
CA LEU A 174 1.97 15.72 -2.57
C LEU A 174 1.80 17.22 -2.29
N SER A 175 2.86 17.90 -1.83
CA SER A 175 2.83 19.33 -1.54
C SER A 175 2.55 20.17 -2.78
N GLU A 176 3.08 19.80 -3.94
CA GLU A 176 2.79 20.47 -5.22
C GLU A 176 1.30 20.41 -5.57
N VAL A 177 0.68 19.23 -5.37
CA VAL A 177 -0.74 19.03 -5.65
C VAL A 177 -1.62 19.78 -4.66
N VAL A 178 -1.25 19.76 -3.37
CA VAL A 178 -1.95 20.54 -2.33
C VAL A 178 -1.86 22.03 -2.61
N GLY A 179 -0.66 22.57 -2.87
CA GLY A 179 -0.46 23.98 -3.17
C GLY A 179 -1.20 24.43 -4.45
N ALA A 180 -1.16 23.62 -5.51
CA ALA A 180 -1.95 23.89 -6.72
C ALA A 180 -3.47 23.86 -6.45
N GLY A 181 -3.92 22.97 -5.56
CA GLY A 181 -5.30 22.87 -5.11
C GLY A 181 -5.75 24.09 -4.30
N GLU A 182 -4.92 24.56 -3.37
CA GLU A 182 -5.17 25.76 -2.57
C GLU A 182 -5.25 27.01 -3.45
N LEU A 183 -4.35 27.16 -4.42
CA LEU A 183 -4.39 28.28 -5.37
C LEU A 183 -5.69 28.29 -6.18
N ARG A 184 -6.17 27.11 -6.62
CA ARG A 184 -7.48 26.99 -7.29
C ARG A 184 -8.64 27.27 -6.34
N ALA A 185 -8.56 26.81 -5.09
CA ALA A 185 -9.60 27.05 -4.09
C ALA A 185 -9.70 28.54 -3.72
N ILE A 186 -8.57 29.23 -3.55
CA ILE A 186 -8.49 30.68 -3.34
C ILE A 186 -9.08 31.43 -4.53
N ALA A 187 -8.80 31.00 -5.77
CA ALA A 187 -9.37 31.61 -6.97
C ALA A 187 -10.91 31.42 -7.08
N HIS A 188 -11.48 30.44 -6.37
CA HIS A 188 -12.90 30.08 -6.47
C HIS A 188 -13.73 30.29 -5.20
N ARG A 189 -13.17 30.74 -4.06
CA ARG A 189 -13.93 30.86 -2.79
C ARG A 189 -13.75 32.16 -2.01
N SER A 190 -14.90 32.68 -1.60
CA SER A 190 -15.13 33.70 -0.57
C SER A 190 -15.20 33.14 0.87
N ASP A 191 -15.01 31.82 1.08
CA ASP A 191 -15.16 31.17 2.41
C ASP A 191 -14.31 29.87 2.54
N PRO A 192 -13.36 29.76 3.50
CA PRO A 192 -12.42 28.65 3.60
C PRO A 192 -12.99 27.47 4.42
N LYS A 193 -12.96 26.25 3.86
CA LYS A 193 -13.17 24.98 4.60
C LYS A 193 -11.93 24.08 4.50
N GLN A 194 -11.71 23.25 5.52
CA GLN A 194 -10.51 22.44 5.78
C GLN A 194 -10.23 21.33 4.74
N LEU A 195 -8.94 21.02 4.55
CA LEU A 195 -8.39 19.96 3.68
C LEU A 195 -8.21 18.64 4.45
N LEU A 196 -8.58 17.50 3.85
CA LEU A 196 -8.33 16.16 4.40
C LEU A 196 -7.38 15.39 3.47
N ILE A 197 -6.25 14.93 3.99
CA ILE A 197 -5.28 14.11 3.26
C ILE A 197 -5.36 12.68 3.81
N SER A 198 -5.66 11.70 2.95
CA SER A 198 -5.62 10.27 3.30
C SER A 198 -4.48 9.60 2.56
N ILE A 199 -3.50 9.08 3.29
CA ILE A 199 -2.40 8.30 2.73
C ILE A 199 -2.75 6.82 2.87
N ALA A 200 -2.99 6.15 1.75
CA ALA A 200 -3.14 4.70 1.73
C ALA A 200 -1.75 4.06 1.89
N HIS A 201 -1.51 3.39 3.01
CA HIS A 201 -0.29 2.62 3.25
C HIS A 201 -0.60 1.13 3.36
N PRO A 202 0.21 0.23 2.76
CA PRO A 202 0.09 -1.20 3.02
C PRO A 202 0.34 -1.47 4.52
N SER A 203 -0.73 -1.67 5.29
CA SER A 203 -0.65 -1.80 6.75
C SER A 203 -0.04 -3.16 7.15
N THR A 204 1.07 -3.11 7.89
CA THR A 204 1.63 -4.21 8.69
C THR A 204 1.23 -4.06 10.16
N HIS A 205 -0.07 -3.93 10.45
CA HIS A 205 -0.53 -4.09 11.84
C HIS A 205 -0.58 -5.58 12.22
N ALA A 206 0.46 -6.03 12.94
CA ALA A 206 0.37 -7.19 13.80
C ALA A 206 -0.61 -6.87 14.94
N ARG A 207 -1.86 -7.32 14.83
CA ARG A 207 -2.77 -7.39 15.98
C ARG A 207 -2.21 -8.42 16.94
N THR A 208 -1.73 -7.96 18.09
CA THR A 208 -1.65 -8.78 19.29
C THR A 208 -3.08 -9.18 19.67
N LEU A 209 -3.43 -10.45 19.41
CA LEU A 209 -4.65 -11.05 19.93
C LEU A 209 -4.57 -11.08 21.46
N PRO A 210 -5.67 -10.81 22.19
CA PRO A 210 -5.72 -11.04 23.62
C PRO A 210 -5.47 -12.53 23.89
N ARG A 211 -4.45 -12.83 24.70
CA ARG A 211 -4.28 -14.17 25.26
C ARG A 211 -5.40 -14.38 26.27
N HIS A 212 -6.34 -15.28 25.96
CA HIS A 212 -7.18 -15.85 27.00
C HIS A 212 -6.34 -16.82 27.84
N PRO A 213 -6.55 -16.83 29.17
CA PRO A 213 -5.92 -17.79 30.08
C PRO A 213 -6.38 -19.23 29.81
#